data_AF-A0A379YTW8-F1
#
_entry.id   AF-A0A379YTW8-F1
#
_cell.length_a   1.000
_cell.length_b   1.000
_cell.length_c   1.000
_cell.angle_alpha   90.00
_cell.angle_beta   90.00
_cell.angle_gamma   90.00
#
_symmetry.space_group_name_H-M   'P 1'
#
loop_
_entity.id
_entity.type
_entity.pdbx_description
1 polymer ?
#
loop_
_entity_poly.entity_id
_entity_poly.type
_entity_poly.pdbx_seq_one_letter_code
_entity_poly.pdbx_strand_id
1 'polypeptide(L)'
;MDEFDRSHSKSISKRQVRLAVEKTDSIIDEVHAQVLSGAEMVSTLRNGNEDELQKLELKEGSEHLLEALLSALTTGNNHLAYSFFKAEADPAWGPHIPHLHYIKRKSMQAFGEYKQITEELYHLVTLHLTQSDDNFSIDMAAMSESIESDTIHHPDWVKDGDDFVAWIQSMNKEV
;
A
#
# COMPACT_ATOMS: atom_id res chain seq x y z
N MET A 1 15.89 -49.10 8.28
CA MET A 1 15.48 -47.78 8.79
C MET A 1 15.37 -46.89 7.57
N ASP A 2 14.16 -46.75 7.04
CA ASP A 2 13.87 -46.17 5.73
C ASP A 2 14.19 -44.67 5.65
N GLU A 3 14.48 -44.16 4.45
CA GLU A 3 14.58 -42.72 4.17
C GLU A 3 13.32 -41.94 4.58
N PHE A 4 12.17 -42.62 4.56
CA PHE A 4 10.88 -42.11 5.02
C PHE A 4 10.86 -41.78 6.53
N ASP A 5 11.49 -42.61 7.36
CA ASP A 5 11.61 -42.35 8.81
C ASP A 5 12.61 -41.23 9.11
N ARG A 6 13.66 -41.10 8.28
CA ARG A 6 14.67 -40.05 8.44
C ARG A 6 14.14 -38.66 8.10
N SER A 7 13.32 -38.54 7.06
CA SER A 7 12.71 -37.25 6.66
C SER A 7 11.70 -36.75 7.69
N HIS A 8 10.94 -37.65 8.34
CA HIS A 8 9.98 -37.29 9.38
C HIS A 8 10.61 -36.96 10.75
N SER A 9 11.80 -37.51 11.06
CA SER A 9 12.50 -37.20 12.32
C SER A 9 13.01 -35.76 12.42
N LYS A 10 13.15 -35.06 11.29
CA LYS A 10 13.64 -33.67 11.19
C LYS A 10 12.59 -32.68 10.66
N SER A 11 11.40 -33.16 10.31
CA SER A 11 10.30 -32.30 9.85
C SER A 11 9.54 -31.68 11.02
N ILE A 12 9.00 -30.48 10.80
CA ILE A 12 8.02 -29.92 11.75
C ILE A 12 6.80 -30.83 11.85
N SER A 13 6.20 -30.90 13.04
CA SER A 13 5.00 -31.71 13.26
C SER A 13 3.76 -31.05 12.63
N LYS A 14 2.77 -31.88 12.25
CA LYS A 14 1.44 -31.40 11.83
C LYS A 14 0.80 -30.45 12.84
N ARG A 15 1.04 -30.66 14.14
CA ARG A 15 0.57 -29.77 15.21
C ARG A 15 1.23 -28.39 15.13
N GLN A 16 2.54 -28.32 14.89
CA GLN A 16 3.25 -27.06 14.72
C GLN A 16 2.78 -26.31 13.48
N VAL A 17 2.55 -27.02 12.37
CA VAL A 17 1.98 -26.42 11.15
C VAL A 17 0.60 -25.83 11.43
N ARG A 18 -0.28 -26.59 12.08
CA ARG A 18 -1.63 -26.12 12.41
C ARG A 18 -1.59 -24.87 13.29
N LEU A 19 -0.76 -24.87 14.32
CA LEU A 19 -0.56 -23.70 15.20
C LEU A 19 -0.01 -22.49 14.43
N ALA A 20 0.89 -22.71 13.47
CA ALA A 20 1.42 -21.63 12.63
C ALA A 20 0.32 -21.03 11.74
N VAL A 21 -0.51 -21.87 11.11
CA VAL A 21 -1.66 -21.41 10.32
C VAL A 21 -2.66 -20.64 11.18
N GLU A 22 -3.10 -21.20 12.31
CA GLU A 22 -4.06 -20.57 13.22
C GLU A 22 -3.55 -19.20 13.71
N LYS A 23 -2.27 -19.13 14.09
CA LYS A 23 -1.66 -17.86 14.55
C LYS A 23 -1.57 -16.84 13.42
N THR A 24 -1.21 -17.27 12.22
CA THR A 24 -1.14 -16.37 11.06
C THR A 24 -2.52 -15.85 10.69
N ASP A 25 -3.54 -16.70 10.63
CA ASP A 25 -4.89 -16.27 10.30
C ASP A 25 -5.41 -15.27 11.34
N SER A 26 -5.18 -15.50 12.64
CA SER A 26 -5.53 -14.54 13.70
C SER A 26 -4.87 -13.17 13.53
N ILE A 27 -3.57 -13.12 13.18
CA ILE A 27 -2.87 -11.86 12.92
C ILE A 27 -3.43 -11.17 11.68
N ILE A 28 -3.76 -11.95 10.64
CA ILE A 28 -4.33 -11.41 9.41
C ILE A 28 -5.70 -10.79 9.67
N ASP A 29 -6.53 -11.40 10.51
CA ASP A 29 -7.83 -10.84 10.89
C ASP A 29 -7.68 -9.50 11.61
N GLU A 30 -6.68 -9.36 12.50
CA GLU A 30 -6.34 -8.09 13.14
C GLU A 30 -5.88 -7.04 12.12
N VAL A 31 -5.03 -7.41 11.17
CA VAL A 31 -4.55 -6.52 10.11
C VAL A 31 -5.71 -6.09 9.19
N HIS A 32 -6.60 -7.01 8.81
CA HIS A 32 -7.78 -6.68 8.01
C HIS A 32 -8.69 -5.68 8.73
N ALA A 33 -8.87 -5.80 10.05
CA ALA A 33 -9.63 -4.82 10.81
C ALA A 33 -9.00 -3.41 10.72
N GLN A 34 -7.66 -3.32 10.75
CA GLN A 34 -6.95 -2.05 10.54
C GLN A 34 -7.12 -1.53 9.11
N VAL A 35 -7.09 -2.42 8.11
CA VAL A 35 -7.32 -2.05 6.71
C VAL A 35 -8.72 -1.48 6.51
N LEU A 36 -9.75 -2.13 7.07
CA LEU A 36 -11.13 -1.65 7.00
C LEU A 36 -11.29 -0.29 7.68
N SER A 37 -10.74 -0.13 8.88
CA SER A 37 -10.76 1.16 9.57
C SER A 37 -10.05 2.26 8.79
N GLY A 38 -8.89 1.93 8.18
CA GLY A 38 -8.18 2.87 7.31
C GLY A 38 -8.98 3.22 6.05
N ALA A 39 -9.67 2.26 5.45
CA ALA A 39 -10.53 2.48 4.29
C ALA A 39 -11.71 3.41 4.60
N GLU A 40 -12.32 3.26 5.78
CA GLU A 40 -13.34 4.20 6.27
C GLU A 40 -12.79 5.61 6.41
N MET A 41 -11.61 5.77 7.02
CA MET A 41 -10.95 7.08 7.15
C MET A 41 -10.60 7.69 5.79
N VAL A 42 -10.08 6.91 4.85
CA VAL A 42 -9.83 7.36 3.46
C VAL A 42 -11.12 7.82 2.79
N SER A 43 -12.20 7.06 2.96
CA SER A 43 -13.52 7.43 2.41
C SER A 43 -14.01 8.76 2.96
N THR A 44 -13.87 8.97 4.28
CA THR A 44 -14.21 10.24 4.92
C THR A 44 -13.33 11.39 4.43
N LEU A 45 -12.01 11.19 4.29
CA LEU A 45 -11.12 12.22 3.78
C LEU A 45 -11.39 12.60 2.32
N ARG A 46 -11.93 11.68 1.52
CA ARG A 46 -12.23 11.95 0.11
C ARG A 46 -13.57 12.62 -0.12
N ASN A 47 -14.60 12.16 0.59
CA ASN A 47 -15.99 12.45 0.26
C ASN A 47 -16.80 12.95 1.45
N GLY A 48 -16.19 13.01 2.64
CA GLY A 48 -16.88 13.40 3.86
C GLY A 48 -17.26 14.87 3.85
N ASN A 49 -18.34 15.18 4.56
CA ASN A 49 -18.67 16.57 4.87
C ASN A 49 -17.80 17.09 6.04
N GLU A 50 -17.87 18.39 6.29
CA GLU A 50 -17.09 19.06 7.35
C GLU A 50 -17.28 18.42 8.74
N ASP A 51 -18.50 18.05 9.10
CA ASP A 51 -18.79 17.39 10.39
C ASP A 51 -18.15 15.99 10.49
N GLU A 52 -18.01 15.28 9.37
CA GLU A 52 -17.35 13.98 9.31
C GLU A 52 -15.83 14.12 9.34
N LEU A 53 -15.28 15.12 8.65
CA LEU A 53 -13.85 15.44 8.68
C LEU A 53 -13.39 15.84 10.09
N GLN A 54 -14.18 16.65 10.80
CA GLN A 54 -13.89 17.03 12.18
C GLN A 54 -13.85 15.83 13.14
N LYS A 55 -14.64 14.79 12.89
CA LYS A 55 -14.63 13.56 13.71
C LYS A 55 -13.38 12.72 13.52
N LEU A 56 -12.61 12.92 12.45
CA LEU A 56 -11.32 12.26 12.28
C LEU A 56 -10.25 12.78 13.24
N GLU A 57 -10.51 13.93 13.91
CA GLU A 57 -9.61 14.55 14.88
C GLU A 57 -8.16 14.66 14.38
N LEU A 58 -7.98 14.99 13.10
CA LEU A 58 -6.65 15.16 12.52
C LEU A 58 -5.91 16.29 13.26
N LYS A 59 -4.76 15.94 13.83
CA LYS A 59 -3.88 16.87 14.55
C LYS A 59 -2.63 17.13 13.73
N GLU A 60 -2.04 18.30 13.91
CA GLU A 60 -0.70 18.59 13.40
C GLU A 60 0.28 17.47 13.80
N GLY A 61 1.03 16.95 12.85
CA GLY A 61 1.94 15.82 13.04
C GLY A 61 1.31 14.43 12.85
N SER A 62 0.01 14.32 12.52
CA SER A 62 -0.61 13.03 12.18
C SER A 62 0.02 12.41 10.92
N GLU A 63 0.41 13.24 9.96
CA GLU A 63 1.16 12.87 8.76
C GLU A 63 2.52 12.24 9.11
N HIS A 64 3.24 12.77 10.10
CA HIS A 64 4.53 12.20 10.53
C HIS A 64 4.36 10.84 11.21
N LEU A 65 3.24 10.62 11.93
CA LEU A 65 2.93 9.31 12.51
C LEU A 65 2.64 8.28 11.42
N LEU A 66 1.91 8.66 10.38
CA LEU A 66 1.61 7.81 9.23
C LEU A 66 2.88 7.52 8.41
N GLU A 67 3.75 8.50 8.21
CA GLU A 67 5.05 8.34 7.57
C GLU A 67 5.95 7.35 8.33
N ALA A 68 6.03 7.49 9.66
CA ALA A 68 6.77 6.56 10.51
C ALA A 68 6.20 5.14 10.44
N LEU A 69 4.86 5.01 10.42
CA LEU A 69 4.19 3.72 10.25
C LEU A 69 4.47 3.10 8.88
N LEU A 70 4.49 3.88 7.80
CA LEU A 70 4.84 3.40 6.46
C LEU A 70 6.27 2.87 6.37
N SER A 71 7.21 3.55 7.01
CA SER A 71 8.60 3.10 7.12
C SER A 71 8.70 1.78 7.89
N ALA A 72 7.98 1.68 9.01
CA ALA A 72 7.90 0.46 9.81
C ALA A 72 7.27 -0.70 9.03
N LEU A 73 6.16 -0.48 8.32
CA LEU A 73 5.48 -1.48 7.48
C LEU A 73 6.36 -1.94 6.32
N THR A 74 7.07 -1.02 5.68
CA THR A 74 8.00 -1.35 4.59
C THR A 74 9.12 -2.26 5.10
N THR A 75 9.73 -1.90 6.24
CA THR A 75 10.77 -2.71 6.87
C THR A 75 10.23 -4.06 7.32
N GLY A 76 9.05 -4.09 7.95
CA GLY A 76 8.36 -5.29 8.40
C GLY A 76 8.05 -6.25 7.24
N ASN A 77 7.54 -5.75 6.12
CA ASN A 77 7.23 -6.55 4.93
C ASN A 77 8.48 -7.17 4.31
N ASN A 78 9.60 -6.44 4.29
CA ASN A 78 10.88 -6.97 3.85
C ASN A 78 11.39 -8.08 4.77
N HIS A 79 11.29 -7.89 6.10
CA HIS A 79 11.66 -8.92 7.07
C HIS A 79 10.76 -10.17 6.97
N LEU A 80 9.46 -9.98 6.74
CA LEU A 80 8.51 -11.06 6.54
C LEU A 80 8.85 -11.86 5.28
N ALA A 81 9.10 -11.18 4.15
CA ALA A 81 9.53 -11.82 2.90
C ALA A 81 10.82 -12.63 3.08
N TYR A 82 11.81 -12.06 3.77
CA TYR A 82 13.07 -12.75 4.08
C TYR A 82 12.87 -13.96 5.01
N SER A 83 11.96 -13.85 5.98
CA SER A 83 11.63 -14.97 6.89
C SER A 83 11.01 -16.13 6.12
N PHE A 84 10.11 -15.85 5.17
CA PHE A 84 9.56 -16.90 4.30
C PHE A 84 10.59 -17.48 3.34
N PHE A 85 11.48 -16.67 2.78
CA PHE A 85 12.59 -17.16 1.96
C PHE A 85 13.46 -18.17 2.73
N LYS A 86 13.80 -17.85 3.99
CA LYS A 86 14.51 -18.78 4.88
C LYS A 86 13.72 -20.06 5.16
N ALA A 87 12.44 -19.92 5.46
CA ALA A 87 11.58 -21.06 5.79
C ALA A 87 11.38 -22.00 4.58
N GLU A 88 11.28 -21.47 3.36
CA GLU A 88 11.18 -22.24 2.12
C GLU A 88 12.45 -23.04 1.83
N ALA A 89 13.61 -22.53 2.26
CA ALA A 89 14.89 -23.22 2.14
C ALA A 89 15.15 -24.26 3.24
N ASP A 90 14.31 -24.31 4.29
CA ASP A 90 14.46 -25.23 5.41
C ASP A 90 13.80 -26.59 5.09
N PRO A 91 14.58 -27.70 5.03
CA PRO A 91 14.06 -29.04 4.77
C PRO A 91 12.97 -29.48 5.75
N ALA A 92 12.91 -28.90 6.95
CA ALA A 92 11.91 -29.22 7.95
C ALA A 92 10.47 -28.92 7.46
N TRP A 93 10.31 -27.96 6.55
CA TRP A 93 9.04 -27.63 5.92
C TRP A 93 8.69 -28.53 4.73
N GLY A 94 9.59 -29.38 4.24
CA GLY A 94 9.39 -30.17 3.02
C GLY A 94 8.02 -30.88 2.93
N PRO A 95 7.63 -31.69 3.93
CA PRO A 95 6.32 -32.36 3.93
C PRO A 95 5.10 -31.42 4.05
N HIS A 96 5.35 -30.15 4.39
CA HIS A 96 4.34 -29.15 4.73
C HIS A 96 4.46 -27.87 3.87
N ILE A 97 5.24 -27.91 2.80
CA ILE A 97 5.52 -26.74 1.94
C ILE A 97 4.25 -26.06 1.40
N PRO A 98 3.14 -26.75 1.07
CA PRO A 98 1.93 -26.06 0.64
C PRO A 98 1.31 -25.17 1.73
N HIS A 99 1.45 -25.55 3.00
CA HIS A 99 0.96 -24.76 4.12
C HIS A 99 1.86 -23.54 4.35
N LEU A 100 3.18 -23.68 4.18
CA LEU A 100 4.08 -22.53 4.22
C LEU A 100 3.74 -21.52 3.12
N HIS A 101 3.51 -21.98 1.89
CA HIS A 101 3.09 -21.11 0.79
C HIS A 101 1.74 -20.44 1.05
N TYR A 102 0.79 -21.16 1.67
CA TYR A 102 -0.48 -20.58 2.11
C TYR A 102 -0.25 -19.42 3.08
N ILE A 103 0.50 -19.66 4.16
CA ILE A 103 0.83 -18.67 5.20
C ILE A 103 1.53 -17.46 4.56
N LYS A 104 2.53 -17.70 3.70
CA LYS A 104 3.27 -16.66 2.98
C LYS A 104 2.36 -15.77 2.16
N ARG A 105 1.57 -16.36 1.27
CA ARG A 105 0.68 -15.63 0.37
C ARG A 105 -0.31 -14.77 1.16
N LYS A 106 -0.95 -15.37 2.16
CA LYS A 106 -1.95 -14.70 3.00
C LYS A 106 -1.36 -13.54 3.79
N SER A 107 -0.20 -13.75 4.42
CA SER A 107 0.48 -12.70 5.19
C SER A 107 0.95 -11.56 4.28
N MET A 108 1.65 -11.88 3.19
CA MET A 108 2.18 -10.86 2.27
C MET A 108 1.07 -10.03 1.63
N GLN A 109 -0.08 -10.64 1.32
CA GLN A 109 -1.26 -9.92 0.83
C GLN A 109 -1.78 -8.94 1.89
N ALA A 110 -2.12 -9.42 3.09
CA ALA A 110 -2.74 -8.60 4.13
C ALA A 110 -1.85 -7.41 4.55
N PHE A 111 -0.55 -7.64 4.77
CA PHE A 111 0.37 -6.56 5.13
C PHE A 111 0.72 -5.65 3.93
N GLY A 112 0.56 -6.13 2.70
CA GLY A 112 0.65 -5.32 1.49
C GLY A 112 -0.52 -4.34 1.39
N GLU A 113 -1.74 -4.84 1.58
CA GLU A 113 -2.97 -4.03 1.64
C GLU A 113 -2.90 -3.00 2.77
N TYR A 114 -2.40 -3.39 3.95
CA TYR A 114 -2.22 -2.48 5.08
C TYR A 114 -1.23 -1.36 4.80
N LYS A 115 -0.13 -1.66 4.10
CA LYS A 115 0.80 -0.61 3.65
C LYS A 115 0.10 0.35 2.67
N GLN A 116 -0.61 -0.18 1.67
CA GLN A 116 -1.29 0.64 0.65
C GLN A 116 -2.29 1.60 1.26
N ILE A 117 -3.16 1.13 2.16
CA ILE A 117 -4.14 2.01 2.80
C ILE A 117 -3.50 3.06 3.71
N THR A 118 -2.40 2.71 4.38
CA THR A 118 -1.64 3.67 5.19
C THR A 118 -0.99 4.75 4.33
N GLU A 119 -0.54 4.40 3.12
CA GLU A 119 0.10 5.30 2.16
C GLU A 119 -0.93 6.30 1.61
N GLU A 120 -2.11 5.80 1.28
CA GLU A 120 -3.25 6.61 0.88
C GLU A 120 -3.70 7.57 1.98
N LEU A 121 -3.78 7.10 3.24
CA LEU A 121 -4.06 7.95 4.40
C LEU A 121 -3.00 9.03 4.57
N TYR A 122 -1.72 8.67 4.50
CA TYR A 122 -0.62 9.64 4.63
C TYR A 122 -0.77 10.78 3.62
N HIS A 123 -1.03 10.47 2.35
CA HIS A 123 -1.21 11.47 1.31
C HIS A 123 -2.43 12.37 1.57
N LEU A 124 -3.57 11.79 1.92
CA LEU A 124 -4.80 12.54 2.15
C LEU A 124 -4.71 13.42 3.41
N VAL A 125 -4.14 12.91 4.50
CA VAL A 125 -3.90 13.68 5.72
C VAL A 125 -2.92 14.81 5.47
N THR A 126 -1.82 14.54 4.76
CA THR A 126 -0.86 15.59 4.38
C THR A 126 -1.56 16.68 3.58
N LEU A 127 -2.40 16.31 2.60
CA LEU A 127 -3.16 17.27 1.79
C LEU A 127 -4.09 18.14 2.65
N HIS A 128 -4.84 17.53 3.57
CA HIS A 128 -5.76 18.26 4.46
C HIS A 128 -5.03 19.19 5.44
N LEU A 129 -3.82 18.82 5.89
CA LEU A 129 -3.05 19.61 6.85
C LEU A 129 -2.16 20.68 6.19
N THR A 130 -1.76 20.50 4.93
CA THR A 130 -0.94 21.47 4.17
C THR A 130 -1.76 22.51 3.41
N GLN A 131 -3.09 22.43 3.42
CA GLN A 131 -3.96 23.52 2.92
C GLN A 131 -3.97 24.69 3.92
N SER A 132 -2.87 25.44 3.89
CA SER A 132 -2.74 26.80 4.39
C SER A 132 -2.03 27.60 3.30
N ASP A 133 -2.76 28.00 2.26
CA ASP A 133 -2.61 29.34 1.69
C ASP A 133 -3.77 29.65 0.73
N ASP A 134 -4.44 30.76 1.03
CA ASP A 134 -5.41 31.43 0.18
C ASP A 134 -4.82 31.71 -1.22
N ASN A 135 -5.64 31.50 -2.26
CA ASN A 135 -5.41 31.76 -3.71
C ASN A 135 -4.97 30.60 -4.63
N PHE A 136 -5.32 29.34 -4.35
CA PHE A 136 -5.30 28.32 -5.41
C PHE A 136 -6.66 28.19 -6.11
N SER A 137 -6.78 28.77 -7.30
CA SER A 137 -7.94 28.60 -8.20
C SER A 137 -7.63 27.51 -9.22
N ILE A 138 -8.15 26.31 -9.02
CA ILE A 138 -8.09 25.25 -10.03
C ILE A 138 -9.18 25.50 -11.06
N ASP A 139 -8.80 25.64 -12.34
CA ASP A 139 -9.74 25.58 -13.45
C ASP A 139 -10.18 24.12 -13.67
N MET A 140 -11.22 23.72 -12.93
CA MET A 140 -11.80 22.38 -12.99
C MET A 140 -12.35 22.05 -14.38
N ALA A 141 -12.73 23.06 -15.18
CA ALA A 141 -13.23 22.84 -16.53
C ALA A 141 -12.09 22.39 -17.46
N ALA A 142 -10.92 23.04 -17.38
CA ALA A 142 -9.74 22.65 -18.16
C ALA A 142 -9.23 21.25 -17.79
N MET A 143 -9.29 20.88 -16.50
CA MET A 143 -8.90 19.53 -16.07
C MET A 143 -9.88 18.46 -16.55
N SER A 144 -11.19 18.69 -16.44
CA SER A 144 -12.21 17.76 -16.95
C SER A 144 -12.10 17.60 -18.47
N GLU A 145 -11.91 18.68 -19.22
CA GLU A 145 -11.70 18.64 -20.66
C GLU A 145 -10.42 17.85 -21.02
N SER A 146 -9.35 17.99 -20.23
CA SER A 146 -8.11 17.25 -20.46
C SER A 146 -8.17 15.77 -20.09
N ILE A 147 -9.01 15.37 -19.13
CA ILE A 147 -9.20 13.95 -18.73
C ILE A 147 -10.14 13.24 -19.71
N GLU A 148 -11.17 13.94 -20.19
CA GLU A 148 -12.18 13.40 -21.10
C GLU A 148 -11.74 13.47 -22.57
N SER A 149 -10.66 14.19 -22.88
CA SER A 149 -10.14 14.25 -24.24
C SER A 149 -9.38 12.98 -24.63
N ASP A 150 -9.88 12.28 -25.67
CA ASP A 150 -9.20 11.16 -26.33
C ASP A 150 -7.96 11.60 -27.14
N THR A 151 -7.68 12.90 -27.25
CA THR A 151 -6.57 13.45 -28.03
C THR A 151 -5.93 14.67 -27.39
N ILE A 152 -4.62 14.62 -27.17
CA ILE A 152 -3.83 15.81 -26.80
C ILE A 152 -3.75 16.71 -28.03
N HIS A 153 -4.40 17.88 -27.99
CA HIS A 153 -4.25 18.91 -29.01
C HIS A 153 -2.90 19.61 -28.82
N HIS A 154 -1.89 19.20 -29.58
CA HIS A 154 -0.63 19.92 -29.70
C HIS A 154 -0.62 20.74 -31.00
N PRO A 155 0.13 21.85 -31.07
CA PRO A 155 0.31 22.58 -32.32
C PRO A 155 0.86 21.69 -33.45
N ASP A 156 0.50 22.00 -34.70
CA ASP A 156 0.91 21.23 -35.90
C ASP A 156 2.44 21.17 -36.12
N TRP A 157 3.18 22.01 -35.41
CA TRP A 157 4.65 22.01 -35.43
C TRP A 157 5.26 21.00 -34.47
N VAL A 158 4.50 20.45 -33.52
CA VAL A 158 4.98 19.39 -32.61
C VAL A 158 4.93 18.05 -33.34
N LYS A 159 6.09 17.55 -33.75
CA LYS A 159 6.21 16.35 -34.60
C LYS A 159 7.01 15.24 -33.95
N ASP A 160 7.81 15.57 -32.94
CA ASP A 160 8.61 14.61 -32.19
C ASP A 160 8.70 14.96 -30.69
N GLY A 161 9.46 14.15 -29.94
CA GLY A 161 9.61 14.30 -28.50
C GLY A 161 10.33 15.58 -28.07
N ASP A 162 11.22 16.13 -28.91
CA ASP A 162 11.95 17.36 -28.59
C ASP A 162 11.03 18.58 -28.79
N ASP A 163 10.19 18.57 -29.83
CA ASP A 163 9.15 19.58 -30.02
C ASP A 163 8.13 19.57 -28.87
N PHE A 164 7.76 18.39 -28.37
CA PHE A 164 6.83 18.24 -27.24
C PHE A 164 7.39 18.88 -25.96
N VAL A 165 8.68 18.63 -25.66
CA VAL A 165 9.35 19.23 -24.51
C VAL A 165 9.44 20.75 -24.65
N ALA A 166 9.75 21.26 -25.85
CA ALA A 166 9.79 22.69 -26.12
C ALA A 166 8.40 23.36 -25.96
N TRP A 167 7.33 22.67 -26.39
CA TRP A 167 5.96 23.13 -26.23
C TRP A 167 5.56 23.24 -24.75
N ILE A 168 5.78 22.19 -23.96
CA ILE A 168 5.49 22.21 -22.51
C ILE A 168 6.30 23.28 -21.78
N GLN A 169 7.58 23.46 -22.13
CA GLN A 169 8.41 24.52 -21.56
C GLN A 169 7.96 25.93 -21.97
N SER A 170 7.31 26.09 -23.12
CA SER A 170 6.77 27.38 -23.56
C SER A 170 5.53 27.79 -22.75
N MET A 171 4.70 26.83 -22.34
CA MET A 171 3.52 27.07 -21.49
C MET A 171 3.91 27.51 -20.07
N ASN A 172 5.05 27.04 -19.55
CA ASN A 172 5.56 27.45 -18.23
C ASN A 172 6.24 28.83 -18.21
N LYS A 173 6.39 29.51 -19.36
CA LYS A 173 7.04 30.84 -19.45
C LYS A 173 6.06 32.02 -19.46
N GLU A 174 4.76 31.78 -19.51
CA GLU A 174 3.73 32.82 -19.46
C GLU A 174 3.14 33.07 -18.06
N VAL A 175 3.85 32.67 -17.00
CA VAL A 175 3.56 33.02 -15.60
C VAL A 175 4.63 33.93 -15.03
#